data_AF-A0A9D5S4U7-F1
#
_entry.id   AF-A0A9D5S4U7-F1
#
_cell.length_a   1.000
_cell.length_b   1.000
_cell.length_c   1.000
_cell.angle_alpha   90.00
_cell.angle_beta   90.00
_cell.angle_gamma   90.00
#
_symmetry.space_group_name_H-M   'P 1'
#
loop_
_entity.id
_entity.type
_entity.pdbx_description
1 polymer ?
#
loop_
_entity_poly.entity_id
_entity_poly.type
_entity_poly.pdbx_seq_one_letter_code
_entity_poly.pdbx_strand_id
1 'polypeptide(L)'
;MPQRKANHKKTTSGRRTSPVPHRRPNVFIRLLQHMPGWAWWIGGAAILAVYIYFFYYFFVSPFGFRWRALYGDVSYPEGYEIHGIDISHHQGDIDWAELRDKGLINKLPIRFIMIKATEGSTQIDENFIDNFYQAREYGFTRGAYHFYSVHTPAKAQAQFFIKNVKLEKGDLPPVLDVEHKPKKQSAEDFKASVLEWLHIVEQHYGVKPIIYTYYKFKMQYLSDPVFDQYPYWIAHYYVDEVEYQGEWKFWQHTDVGTLPGIKGNVDFNIYNGSFYDLRMMTIGSVEQIGEKAYTDE
;
A
#
# COMPACT_ATOMS: atom_id res chain seq x y z
N MET A 1 37.25 -90.42 55.02
CA MET A 1 36.19 -91.36 54.61
C MET A 1 35.19 -90.65 53.71
N PRO A 2 34.55 -91.36 52.77
CA PRO A 2 34.26 -90.92 51.40
C PRO A 2 32.84 -90.39 51.20
N GLN A 3 32.53 -89.84 50.02
CA GLN A 3 31.49 -90.41 49.14
C GLN A 3 31.45 -89.73 47.75
N ARG A 4 31.63 -90.57 46.72
CA ARG A 4 31.30 -90.32 45.30
C ARG A 4 29.78 -90.26 45.14
N LYS A 5 29.28 -89.44 44.20
CA LYS A 5 27.97 -89.65 43.56
C LYS A 5 28.12 -89.72 42.05
N ALA A 6 27.38 -90.68 41.49
CA ALA A 6 27.47 -91.20 40.14
C ALA A 6 26.59 -90.44 39.14
N ASN A 7 27.00 -90.51 37.87
CA ASN A 7 26.32 -90.03 36.68
C ASN A 7 25.10 -90.89 36.32
N HIS A 8 24.00 -90.23 35.92
CA HIS A 8 22.96 -90.83 35.08
C HIS A 8 22.79 -90.03 33.79
N LYS A 9 23.06 -90.68 32.65
CA LYS A 9 22.76 -90.19 31.30
C LYS A 9 21.24 -90.26 31.07
N LYS A 10 20.64 -89.14 30.65
CA LYS A 10 19.30 -89.11 30.02
C LYS A 10 19.46 -88.97 28.51
N THR A 11 18.75 -89.85 27.81
CA THR A 11 18.62 -89.92 26.36
C THR A 11 17.70 -88.82 25.81
N THR A 12 18.01 -88.40 24.60
CA THR A 12 17.45 -87.31 23.81
C THR A 12 16.10 -87.66 23.17
N SER A 13 15.12 -86.74 23.21
CA SER A 13 14.03 -86.67 22.23
C SER A 13 14.00 -85.27 21.60
N GLY A 14 14.18 -85.22 20.28
CA GLY A 14 14.28 -83.97 19.52
C GLY A 14 12.91 -83.33 19.29
N ARG A 15 12.82 -82.02 19.58
CA ARG A 15 11.64 -81.19 19.30
C ARG A 15 11.96 -80.31 18.09
N ARG A 16 11.29 -80.56 16.95
CA ARG A 16 11.38 -79.73 15.73
C ARG A 16 10.79 -78.35 16.01
N THR A 17 11.57 -77.29 15.83
CA THR A 17 11.10 -75.90 15.79
C THR A 17 10.94 -75.48 14.32
N SER A 18 9.74 -75.05 13.94
CA SER A 18 9.46 -74.45 12.63
C SER A 18 10.04 -73.03 12.57
N PRO A 19 10.63 -72.56 11.45
CA PRO A 19 11.20 -71.22 11.37
C PRO A 19 10.10 -70.15 11.21
N VAL A 20 10.23 -69.06 11.97
CA VAL A 20 9.42 -67.84 11.84
C VAL A 20 9.77 -67.15 10.51
N PRO A 21 8.80 -66.72 9.69
CA PRO A 21 9.11 -66.06 8.42
C PRO A 21 9.59 -64.62 8.67
N HIS A 22 10.84 -64.34 8.33
CA HIS A 22 11.34 -62.97 8.21
C HIS A 22 10.64 -62.26 7.03
N ARG A 23 9.78 -61.27 7.33
CA ARG A 23 9.28 -60.35 6.30
C ARG A 23 10.47 -59.60 5.69
N ARG A 24 10.70 -59.81 4.38
CA ARG A 24 11.71 -59.06 3.63
C ARG A 24 11.30 -57.58 3.61
N PRO A 25 12.18 -56.64 3.97
CA PRO A 25 11.86 -55.22 3.89
C PRO A 25 11.56 -54.82 2.45
N ASN A 26 10.57 -53.92 2.27
CA ASN A 26 10.11 -53.42 0.96
C ASN A 26 11.28 -53.00 0.07
N VAL A 27 11.14 -53.17 -1.26
CA VAL A 27 12.19 -52.89 -2.26
C VAL A 27 12.80 -51.49 -2.11
N PHE A 28 11.98 -50.50 -1.72
CA PHE A 28 12.43 -49.14 -1.38
C PHE A 28 13.50 -49.11 -0.28
N ILE A 29 13.34 -49.90 0.78
CA ILE A 29 14.27 -49.97 1.92
C ILE A 29 15.62 -50.55 1.48
N ARG A 30 15.63 -51.52 0.56
CA ARG A 30 16.89 -52.08 0.02
C ARG A 30 17.64 -51.09 -0.86
N LEU A 31 16.92 -50.27 -1.62
CA LEU A 31 17.51 -49.23 -2.47
C LEU A 31 18.18 -48.15 -1.59
N LEU A 32 17.51 -47.72 -0.53
CA LEU A 32 18.02 -46.76 0.45
C LEU A 32 19.28 -47.25 1.19
N GLN A 33 19.41 -48.57 1.41
CA GLN A 33 20.58 -49.18 2.06
C GLN A 33 21.84 -49.26 1.19
N HIS A 34 21.72 -49.13 -0.13
CA HIS A 34 22.86 -49.19 -1.07
C HIS A 34 23.30 -47.82 -1.60
N MET A 35 22.66 -46.73 -1.14
CA MET A 35 23.08 -45.39 -1.53
C MET A 35 24.37 -45.00 -0.80
N PRO A 36 25.40 -44.56 -1.52
CA PRO A 36 26.64 -44.11 -0.88
C PRO A 36 26.37 -42.89 0.01
N GLY A 37 27.09 -42.76 1.13
CA GLY A 37 26.80 -41.75 2.16
C GLY A 37 26.71 -40.31 1.66
N TRP A 38 27.41 -39.96 0.58
CA TRP A 38 27.32 -38.64 -0.07
C TRP A 38 25.94 -38.36 -0.68
N ALA A 39 25.21 -39.38 -1.13
CA ALA A 39 23.89 -39.21 -1.73
C ALA A 39 22.82 -38.88 -0.67
N TRP A 40 23.00 -39.33 0.58
CA TRP A 40 22.19 -38.91 1.72
C TRP A 40 22.42 -37.43 2.08
N TRP A 41 23.66 -36.96 2.00
CA TRP A 41 23.99 -35.54 2.19
C TRP A 41 23.39 -34.65 1.10
N ILE A 42 23.45 -35.07 -0.17
CA ILE A 42 22.82 -34.33 -1.28
C ILE A 42 21.30 -34.32 -1.14
N GLY A 43 20.68 -35.45 -0.80
CA GLY A 43 19.24 -35.53 -0.56
C GLY A 43 18.80 -34.64 0.61
N GLY A 44 19.55 -34.65 1.71
CA GLY A 44 19.32 -33.78 2.86
C GLY A 44 19.48 -32.30 2.53
N ALA A 45 20.52 -31.92 1.78
CA ALA A 45 20.75 -30.56 1.33
C ALA A 45 19.65 -30.08 0.37
N ALA A 46 19.16 -30.95 -0.53
CA ALA A 46 18.05 -30.64 -1.43
C ALA A 46 16.74 -30.41 -0.66
N ILE A 47 16.43 -31.29 0.32
CA ILE A 47 15.26 -31.11 1.20
C ILE A 47 15.38 -29.81 2.00
N LEU A 48 16.57 -29.51 2.52
CA LEU A 48 16.82 -28.26 3.24
C LEU A 48 16.67 -27.04 2.33
N ALA A 49 17.16 -27.08 1.09
CA ALA A 49 17.00 -25.99 0.13
C ALA A 49 15.52 -25.78 -0.25
N VAL A 50 14.76 -26.86 -0.45
CA VAL A 50 13.31 -26.79 -0.68
C VAL A 50 12.59 -26.23 0.55
N TYR A 51 12.98 -26.66 1.75
CA TYR A 51 12.44 -26.13 3.00
C TYR A 51 12.75 -24.64 3.15
N ILE A 52 13.99 -24.20 2.90
CA ILE A 52 14.38 -22.79 2.94
C ILE A 52 13.60 -21.98 1.91
N TYR A 53 13.46 -22.49 0.69
CA TYR A 53 12.65 -21.86 -0.35
C TYR A 53 11.18 -21.71 0.09
N PHE A 54 10.58 -22.78 0.60
CA PHE A 54 9.19 -22.76 1.07
C PHE A 54 9.02 -21.85 2.28
N PHE A 55 9.94 -21.93 3.25
CA PHE A 55 9.95 -21.06 4.42
C PHE A 55 10.09 -19.59 4.02
N TYR A 56 11.02 -19.27 3.12
CA TYR A 56 11.17 -17.93 2.57
C TYR A 56 9.89 -17.49 1.86
N TYR A 57 9.34 -18.30 0.96
CA TYR A 57 8.17 -17.94 0.17
C TYR A 57 6.93 -17.68 1.03
N PHE A 58 6.67 -18.50 2.04
CA PHE A 58 5.45 -18.40 2.86
C PHE A 58 5.60 -17.52 4.11
N PHE A 59 6.80 -17.40 4.68
CA PHE A 59 7.00 -16.72 5.97
C PHE A 59 7.91 -15.51 5.92
N VAL A 60 8.73 -15.33 4.87
CA VAL A 60 9.62 -14.15 4.74
C VAL A 60 9.13 -13.21 3.64
N SER A 61 8.86 -13.73 2.44
CA SER A 61 8.44 -12.94 1.27
C SER A 61 7.20 -12.06 1.52
N PRO A 62 6.14 -12.53 2.23
CA PRO A 62 4.95 -11.71 2.46
C PRO A 62 5.21 -10.56 3.45
N PHE A 63 6.27 -10.65 4.26
CA PHE A 63 6.69 -9.60 5.19
C PHE A 63 7.87 -8.78 4.66
N GLY A 64 8.43 -9.14 3.50
CA GLY A 64 9.54 -8.44 2.85
C GLY A 64 9.21 -6.99 2.52
N PHE A 65 7.92 -6.66 2.34
CA PHE A 65 7.43 -5.29 2.20
C PHE A 65 7.87 -4.37 3.33
N ARG A 66 7.83 -4.84 4.58
CA ARG A 66 8.29 -4.06 5.75
C ARG A 66 9.81 -3.90 5.77
N TRP A 67 10.53 -4.84 5.16
CA TRP A 67 11.98 -4.74 4.99
C TRP A 67 12.33 -3.73 3.88
N ARG A 68 11.60 -3.75 2.76
CA ARG A 68 11.72 -2.74 1.70
C ARG A 68 11.39 -1.33 2.22
N ALA A 69 10.35 -1.20 3.04
CA ALA A 69 10.01 0.07 3.68
C ALA A 69 11.14 0.63 4.56
N LEU A 70 11.85 -0.24 5.29
CA LEU A 70 12.87 0.20 6.25
C LEU A 70 14.26 0.36 5.65
N TYR A 71 14.57 -0.33 4.55
CA TYR A 71 15.94 -0.41 4.03
C TYR A 71 16.04 -0.79 2.53
N GLY A 72 14.94 -0.88 1.80
CA GLY A 72 14.96 -1.09 0.35
C GLY A 72 15.18 0.23 -0.37
N ASP A 73 15.81 0.18 -1.54
CA ASP A 73 15.80 1.31 -2.45
C ASP A 73 14.36 1.60 -2.89
N VAL A 74 14.02 2.87 -3.04
CA VAL A 74 12.71 3.31 -3.51
C VAL A 74 12.45 2.71 -4.89
N SER A 75 11.38 1.92 -5.02
CA SER A 75 10.92 1.44 -6.33
C SER A 75 10.15 2.55 -7.04
N TYR A 76 10.53 2.83 -8.28
CA TYR A 76 9.86 3.79 -9.15
C TYR A 76 9.10 3.03 -10.23
N PRO A 77 7.76 3.01 -10.18
CA PRO A 77 6.95 2.35 -11.20
C PRO A 77 7.24 2.92 -12.60
N GLU A 78 7.40 2.02 -13.58
CA GLU A 78 7.66 2.40 -14.97
C GLU A 78 6.36 2.77 -15.70
N GLY A 79 6.47 3.49 -16.82
CA GLY A 79 5.34 3.82 -17.68
C GLY A 79 4.55 5.08 -17.29
N TYR A 80 4.98 5.80 -16.25
CA TYR A 80 4.36 7.05 -15.81
C TYR A 80 5.34 8.22 -15.92
N GLU A 81 4.88 9.34 -16.49
CA GLU A 81 5.73 10.52 -16.72
C GLU A 81 5.45 11.68 -15.75
N ILE A 82 4.29 11.65 -15.08
CA ILE A 82 3.80 12.76 -14.26
C ILE A 82 3.92 12.38 -12.79
N HIS A 83 4.91 12.97 -12.13
CA HIS A 83 5.19 12.74 -10.73
C HIS A 83 4.80 13.93 -9.86
N GLY A 84 4.47 13.64 -8.62
CA GLY A 84 4.17 14.63 -7.59
C GLY A 84 4.55 14.12 -6.22
N ILE A 85 4.30 14.96 -5.23
CA ILE A 85 4.45 14.62 -3.82
C ILE A 85 3.21 15.04 -3.05
N ASP A 86 3.09 14.55 -1.83
CA ASP A 86 2.18 15.13 -0.86
C ASP A 86 2.90 15.43 0.45
N ILE A 87 2.49 16.54 1.07
CA ILE A 87 3.20 17.16 2.19
C ILE A 87 2.24 17.68 3.25
N SER A 88 2.76 17.79 4.47
CA SER A 88 2.11 18.39 5.64
C SER A 88 3.16 19.13 6.47
N HIS A 89 2.79 19.58 7.68
CA HIS A 89 3.75 20.07 8.68
C HIS A 89 4.88 19.07 8.99
N HIS A 90 4.68 17.76 8.76
CA HIS A 90 5.72 16.74 8.99
C HIS A 90 6.97 16.93 8.12
N GLN A 91 6.85 17.53 6.94
CA GLN A 91 7.98 17.84 6.07
C GLN A 91 8.75 19.11 6.50
N GLY A 92 8.24 19.84 7.49
CA GLY A 92 8.89 21.01 8.08
C GLY A 92 9.12 22.14 7.07
N ASP A 93 10.24 22.85 7.24
CA ASP A 93 10.65 23.92 6.34
C ASP A 93 11.22 23.34 5.04
N ILE A 94 10.65 23.73 3.90
CA ILE A 94 11.04 23.28 2.57
C ILE A 94 11.88 24.37 1.89
N ASP A 95 13.05 24.01 1.37
CA ASP A 95 13.78 24.83 0.40
C ASP A 95 13.15 24.68 -0.98
N TRP A 96 12.19 25.57 -1.27
CA TRP A 96 11.41 25.53 -2.49
C TRP A 96 12.22 25.76 -3.77
N ALA A 97 13.29 26.55 -3.70
CA ALA A 97 14.17 26.79 -4.84
C ALA A 97 14.97 25.53 -5.18
N GLU A 98 15.54 24.90 -4.16
CA GLU A 98 16.23 23.63 -4.35
C GLU A 98 15.29 22.52 -4.82
N LEU A 99 14.08 22.44 -4.25
CA LEU A 99 13.06 21.48 -4.67
C LEU A 99 12.67 21.67 -6.14
N ARG A 100 12.47 22.92 -6.60
CA ARG A 100 12.13 23.22 -8.00
C ARG A 100 13.25 22.84 -8.97
N ASP A 101 14.48 23.20 -8.63
CA ASP A 101 15.60 23.11 -9.56
C ASP A 101 16.23 21.70 -9.58
N LYS A 102 16.14 20.97 -8.46
CA LYS A 102 16.82 19.68 -8.28
C LYS A 102 15.90 18.53 -7.87
N GLY A 103 14.64 18.80 -7.53
CA GLY A 103 13.66 17.79 -7.15
C GLY A 103 13.23 16.94 -8.33
N LEU A 104 13.79 15.73 -8.42
CA LEU A 104 13.49 14.77 -9.47
C LEU A 104 13.06 13.43 -8.85
N ILE A 105 11.92 12.91 -9.30
CA ILE A 105 11.43 11.55 -9.02
C ILE A 105 11.68 10.74 -10.28
N ASN A 106 12.48 9.68 -10.21
CA ASN A 106 12.89 8.90 -11.39
C ASN A 106 13.43 9.74 -12.56
N LYS A 107 14.29 10.74 -12.27
CA LYS A 107 14.84 11.72 -13.23
C LYS A 107 13.81 12.64 -13.89
N LEU A 108 12.55 12.56 -13.48
CA LEU A 108 11.48 13.41 -13.94
C LEU A 108 11.16 14.46 -12.88
N PRO A 109 10.94 15.72 -13.30
CA PRO A 109 10.59 16.79 -12.38
C PRO A 109 9.21 16.63 -11.75
N ILE A 110 9.06 17.16 -10.54
CA ILE A 110 7.80 17.24 -9.80
C ILE A 110 6.84 18.18 -10.55
N ARG A 111 5.59 17.74 -10.74
CA ARG A 111 4.54 18.47 -11.48
C ARG A 111 3.42 18.96 -10.58
N PHE A 112 3.11 18.22 -9.52
CA PHE A 112 2.06 18.55 -8.59
C PHE A 112 2.44 18.27 -7.14
N ILE A 113 1.77 18.97 -6.23
CA ILE A 113 1.95 18.83 -4.78
C ILE A 113 0.56 18.83 -4.12
N MET A 114 0.19 17.76 -3.42
CA MET A 114 -1.00 17.73 -2.56
C MET A 114 -0.62 18.15 -1.14
N ILE A 115 -1.33 19.08 -0.53
CA ILE A 115 -0.90 19.73 0.72
C ILE A 115 -1.97 19.56 1.77
N LYS A 116 -1.61 19.06 2.96
CA LYS A 116 -2.54 18.94 4.08
C LYS A 116 -3.05 20.31 4.45
N ALA A 117 -4.37 20.46 4.49
CA ALA A 117 -4.99 21.71 4.88
C ALA A 117 -5.62 21.64 6.26
N THR A 118 -6.50 20.65 6.45
CA THR A 118 -7.26 20.52 7.68
C THR A 118 -7.47 19.07 8.08
N GLU A 119 -7.75 18.86 9.36
CA GLU A 119 -8.07 17.56 9.94
C GLU A 119 -9.25 17.68 10.89
N GLY A 120 -10.25 16.81 10.71
CA GLY A 120 -11.47 16.86 11.50
C GLY A 120 -12.16 18.22 11.41
N SER A 121 -12.88 18.63 12.46
CA SER A 121 -13.63 19.89 12.43
C SER A 121 -12.91 21.07 13.08
N THR A 122 -11.61 20.95 13.40
CA THR A 122 -10.93 21.96 14.24
C THR A 122 -9.44 22.19 13.95
N GLN A 123 -8.73 21.25 13.32
CA GLN A 123 -7.28 21.35 13.16
C GLN A 123 -6.93 21.85 11.77
N ILE A 124 -6.11 22.90 11.71
CA ILE A 124 -5.47 23.39 10.48
C ILE A 124 -4.02 22.92 10.53
N ASP A 125 -3.49 22.41 9.43
CA ASP A 125 -2.07 22.11 9.34
C ASP A 125 -1.26 23.41 9.43
N GLU A 126 -0.30 23.46 10.35
CA GLU A 126 0.45 24.68 10.68
C GLU A 126 1.25 25.24 9.50
N ASN A 127 1.66 24.38 8.56
CA ASN A 127 2.43 24.79 7.39
C ASN A 127 1.55 24.97 6.14
N PHE A 128 0.23 24.72 6.21
CA PHE A 128 -0.65 24.75 5.04
C PHE A 128 -0.56 26.07 4.25
N ILE A 129 -0.68 27.21 4.92
CA ILE A 129 -0.74 28.52 4.25
C ILE A 129 0.55 28.78 3.47
N ASP A 130 1.70 28.58 4.12
CA ASP A 130 3.01 28.79 3.50
C ASP A 130 3.25 27.78 2.37
N ASN A 131 3.06 26.49 2.65
CA ASN A 131 3.26 25.43 1.66
C ASN A 131 2.37 25.63 0.42
N PHE A 132 1.10 25.96 0.64
CA PHE A 132 0.14 26.16 -0.44
C PHE A 132 0.51 27.38 -1.28
N TYR A 133 0.89 28.50 -0.65
CA TYR A 133 1.37 29.69 -1.34
C TYR A 133 2.64 29.40 -2.16
N GLN A 134 3.67 28.87 -1.52
CA GLN A 134 4.98 28.62 -2.12
C GLN A 134 4.92 27.61 -3.25
N ALA A 135 4.12 26.54 -3.13
CA ALA A 135 3.95 25.56 -4.21
C ALA A 135 3.52 26.24 -5.53
N ARG A 136 2.64 27.25 -5.47
CA ARG A 136 2.25 28.01 -6.65
C ARG A 136 3.34 28.94 -7.15
N GLU A 137 4.01 29.69 -6.27
CA GLU A 137 5.07 30.62 -6.65
C GLU A 137 6.22 29.91 -7.38
N TYR A 138 6.52 28.67 -6.99
CA TYR A 138 7.52 27.83 -7.64
C TYR A 138 6.96 27.03 -8.83
N GLY A 139 5.72 27.28 -9.24
CA GLY A 139 5.13 26.79 -10.50
C GLY A 139 4.60 25.36 -10.44
N PHE A 140 4.42 24.78 -9.25
CA PHE A 140 3.79 23.48 -9.10
C PHE A 140 2.27 23.58 -9.21
N THR A 141 1.63 22.53 -9.74
CA THR A 141 0.18 22.38 -9.64
C THR A 141 -0.17 21.93 -8.22
N ARG A 142 -0.82 22.77 -7.43
CA ARG A 142 -1.10 22.48 -6.02
C ARG A 142 -2.52 21.94 -5.81
N GLY A 143 -2.68 21.05 -4.83
CA GLY A 143 -3.96 20.59 -4.32
C GLY A 143 -4.00 20.67 -2.80
N ALA A 144 -5.20 20.70 -2.23
CA ALA A 144 -5.39 20.75 -0.77
C ALA A 144 -6.20 19.53 -0.32
N TYR A 145 -5.74 18.85 0.73
CA TYR A 145 -6.42 17.69 1.28
C TYR A 145 -6.92 17.87 2.71
N HIS A 146 -8.01 17.16 3.02
CA HIS A 146 -8.63 17.09 4.32
C HIS A 146 -8.47 15.69 4.92
N PHE A 147 -7.81 15.58 6.07
CA PHE A 147 -7.71 14.31 6.79
C PHE A 147 -9.01 14.04 7.57
N TYR A 148 -9.74 13.01 7.16
CA TYR A 148 -11.05 12.67 7.72
C TYR A 148 -10.94 12.08 9.12
N SER A 149 -11.55 12.77 10.08
CA SER A 149 -11.66 12.29 11.45
C SER A 149 -12.91 11.43 11.64
N VAL A 150 -12.74 10.23 12.19
CA VAL A 150 -13.85 9.34 12.58
C VAL A 150 -14.60 9.78 13.84
N HIS A 151 -14.18 10.89 14.45
CA HIS A 151 -14.71 11.39 15.73
C HIS A 151 -15.57 12.65 15.60
N THR A 152 -15.66 13.24 14.40
CA THR A 152 -16.42 14.48 14.18
C THR A 152 -17.40 14.33 13.01
N PRO A 153 -18.56 15.00 13.02
CA PRO A 153 -19.54 14.85 11.93
C PRO A 153 -18.99 15.30 10.57
N ALA A 154 -19.27 14.52 9.52
CA ALA A 154 -18.79 14.78 8.16
C ALA A 154 -19.16 16.20 7.66
N LYS A 155 -20.41 16.63 7.88
CA LYS A 155 -20.83 18.01 7.59
C LYS A 155 -19.96 19.08 8.26
N ALA A 156 -19.62 18.92 9.54
CA ALA A 156 -18.80 19.89 10.26
C ALA A 156 -17.37 19.93 9.71
N GLN A 157 -16.83 18.76 9.34
CA GLN A 157 -15.53 18.64 8.69
C GLN A 157 -15.51 19.33 7.31
N ALA A 158 -16.54 19.10 6.48
CA ALA A 158 -16.65 19.74 5.17
C ALA A 158 -16.73 21.26 5.27
N GLN A 159 -17.55 21.76 6.19
CA GLN A 159 -17.66 23.20 6.47
C GLN A 159 -16.34 23.79 6.97
N PHE A 160 -15.61 23.04 7.80
CA PHE A 160 -14.31 23.45 8.30
C PHE A 160 -13.26 23.52 7.18
N PHE A 161 -13.22 22.52 6.28
CA PHE A 161 -12.34 22.55 5.11
C PHE A 161 -12.66 23.74 4.21
N ILE A 162 -13.93 23.93 3.84
CA ILE A 162 -14.41 25.06 3.01
C ILE A 162 -14.05 26.41 3.62
N LYS A 163 -14.18 26.55 4.94
CA LYS A 163 -13.88 27.82 5.63
C LYS A 163 -12.40 28.20 5.52
N ASN A 164 -11.50 27.22 5.53
CA ASN A 164 -10.06 27.44 5.65
C ASN A 164 -9.30 27.26 4.34
N VAL A 165 -9.90 26.63 3.33
CA VAL A 165 -9.29 26.40 2.02
C VAL A 165 -9.95 27.27 0.98
N LYS A 166 -9.13 28.02 0.24
CA LYS A 166 -9.57 28.77 -0.94
C LYS A 166 -8.82 28.23 -2.13
N LEU A 167 -9.55 27.60 -3.04
CA LEU A 167 -9.00 27.10 -4.29
C LEU A 167 -9.29 28.10 -5.40
N GLU A 168 -8.32 28.27 -6.29
CA GLU A 168 -8.43 29.17 -7.44
C GLU A 168 -8.17 28.41 -8.73
N LYS A 169 -8.34 29.11 -9.86
CA LYS A 169 -8.10 28.52 -11.18
C LYS A 169 -6.68 27.94 -11.26
N GLY A 170 -6.56 26.69 -11.71
CA GLY A 170 -5.29 25.98 -11.82
C GLY A 170 -4.90 25.17 -10.58
N ASP A 171 -5.66 25.23 -9.49
CA ASP A 171 -5.52 24.29 -8.36
C ASP A 171 -6.24 22.97 -8.67
N LEU A 172 -5.75 21.87 -8.10
CA LEU A 172 -6.43 20.57 -8.20
C LEU A 172 -7.75 20.56 -7.43
N PRO A 173 -8.70 19.67 -7.78
CA PRO A 173 -9.90 19.47 -6.99
C PRO A 173 -9.58 19.15 -5.52
N PRO A 174 -10.46 19.51 -4.59
CA PRO A 174 -10.24 19.25 -3.17
C PRO A 174 -10.14 17.73 -2.92
N VAL A 175 -9.28 17.32 -2.01
CA VAL A 175 -9.07 15.90 -1.69
C VAL A 175 -9.68 15.56 -0.33
N LEU A 176 -10.45 14.48 -0.26
CA LEU A 176 -10.83 13.82 0.99
C LEU A 176 -9.88 12.66 1.26
N ASP A 177 -9.08 12.77 2.30
CA ASP A 177 -8.26 11.68 2.80
C ASP A 177 -9.06 10.87 3.83
N VAL A 178 -9.37 9.62 3.50
CA VAL A 178 -10.20 8.72 4.32
C VAL A 178 -9.57 7.33 4.46
N GLU A 179 -9.02 7.06 5.64
CA GLU A 179 -8.26 5.83 5.90
C GLU A 179 -8.87 4.94 6.99
N HIS A 180 -9.84 5.46 7.73
CA HIS A 180 -10.37 4.79 8.91
C HIS A 180 -11.89 4.84 8.97
N LYS A 181 -12.47 3.73 9.46
CA LYS A 181 -13.88 3.64 9.83
C LYS A 181 -14.00 3.43 11.34
N PRO A 182 -14.89 4.15 12.06
CA PRO A 182 -15.13 3.84 13.46
C PRO A 182 -15.69 2.44 13.62
N LYS A 183 -15.14 1.66 14.57
CA LYS A 183 -15.50 0.24 14.78
C LYS A 183 -17.00 0.02 15.04
N LYS A 184 -17.64 0.95 15.75
CA LYS A 184 -19.04 0.86 16.18
C LYS A 184 -20.05 1.36 15.14
N GLN A 185 -19.61 2.09 14.12
CA GLN A 185 -20.48 2.59 13.05
C GLN A 185 -20.72 1.47 12.03
N SER A 186 -21.92 1.35 11.46
CA SER A 186 -22.16 0.43 10.34
C SER A 186 -21.33 0.85 9.11
N ALA A 187 -21.15 -0.05 8.14
CA ALA A 187 -20.45 0.33 6.90
C ALA A 187 -21.30 1.31 6.09
N GLU A 188 -22.62 1.14 6.11
CA GLU A 188 -23.61 1.93 5.41
C GLU A 188 -23.62 3.38 5.93
N ASP A 189 -23.69 3.58 7.25
CA ASP A 189 -23.68 4.91 7.86
C ASP A 189 -22.34 5.63 7.63
N PHE A 190 -21.24 4.88 7.64
CA PHE A 190 -19.92 5.42 7.34
C PHE A 190 -19.85 5.92 5.90
N LYS A 191 -20.25 5.09 4.93
CA LYS A 191 -20.30 5.46 3.52
C LYS A 191 -21.21 6.68 3.29
N ALA A 192 -22.35 6.73 3.96
CA ALA A 192 -23.25 7.89 3.92
C ALA A 192 -22.57 9.16 4.47
N SER A 193 -21.78 9.06 5.53
CA SER A 193 -21.02 10.18 6.10
C SER A 193 -19.92 10.67 5.13
N VAL A 194 -19.18 9.75 4.51
CA VAL A 194 -18.18 10.09 3.50
C VAL A 194 -18.84 10.79 2.30
N LEU A 195 -19.96 10.27 1.81
CA LEU A 195 -20.73 10.90 0.72
C LEU A 195 -21.30 12.27 1.13
N GLU A 196 -21.72 12.46 2.38
CA GLU A 196 -22.15 13.78 2.88
C GLU A 196 -21.03 14.81 2.75
N TRP A 197 -19.80 14.46 3.16
CA TRP A 197 -18.65 15.35 3.01
C TRP A 197 -18.40 15.67 1.53
N LEU A 198 -18.34 14.63 0.69
CA LEU A 198 -18.05 14.76 -0.74
C LEU A 198 -19.05 15.66 -1.45
N HIS A 199 -20.35 15.47 -1.20
CA HIS A 199 -21.40 16.30 -1.80
C HIS A 199 -21.33 17.76 -1.35
N ILE A 200 -21.09 18.02 -0.06
CA ILE A 200 -20.99 19.42 0.43
C ILE A 200 -19.81 20.13 -0.22
N VAL A 201 -18.67 19.46 -0.32
CA VAL A 201 -17.45 20.04 -0.91
C VAL A 201 -17.59 20.19 -2.42
N GLU A 202 -18.16 19.20 -3.11
CA GLU A 202 -18.49 19.29 -4.53
C GLU A 202 -19.40 20.49 -4.82
N GLN A 203 -20.47 20.66 -4.04
CA GLN A 203 -21.40 21.78 -4.20
C GLN A 203 -20.72 23.14 -4.01
N HIS A 204 -19.74 23.24 -3.11
CA HIS A 204 -19.04 24.47 -2.85
C HIS A 204 -18.05 24.84 -3.97
N TYR A 205 -17.22 23.88 -4.39
CA TYR A 205 -16.15 24.14 -5.37
C TYR A 205 -16.59 23.93 -6.83
N GLY A 206 -17.75 23.31 -7.06
CA GLY A 206 -18.28 23.03 -8.40
C GLY A 206 -17.53 21.95 -9.16
N VAL A 207 -16.71 21.14 -8.49
CA VAL A 207 -15.90 20.07 -9.08
C VAL A 207 -15.94 18.83 -8.19
N LYS A 208 -15.84 17.63 -8.77
CA LYS A 208 -15.77 16.37 -8.03
C LYS A 208 -14.50 16.33 -7.16
N PRO A 209 -14.61 16.20 -5.83
CA PRO A 209 -13.46 15.99 -4.97
C PRO A 209 -12.72 14.68 -5.31
N ILE A 210 -11.42 14.65 -5.09
CA ILE A 210 -10.60 13.43 -5.18
C ILE A 210 -10.72 12.67 -3.87
N ILE A 211 -10.86 11.34 -3.93
CA ILE A 211 -10.83 10.48 -2.74
C ILE A 211 -9.44 9.88 -2.60
N TYR A 212 -8.74 10.23 -1.53
CA TYR A 212 -7.54 9.53 -1.09
C TYR A 212 -7.88 8.43 -0.10
N THR A 213 -7.29 7.25 -0.31
CA THR A 213 -7.35 6.12 0.63
C THR A 213 -6.32 5.05 0.26
N TYR A 214 -6.01 4.12 1.16
CA TYR A 214 -5.19 2.96 0.82
C TYR A 214 -6.00 1.83 0.17
N TYR A 215 -5.35 1.08 -0.72
CA TYR A 215 -5.97 0.05 -1.58
C TYR A 215 -6.93 -0.89 -0.82
N LYS A 216 -6.50 -1.46 0.31
CA LYS A 216 -7.33 -2.39 1.09
C LYS A 216 -8.58 -1.72 1.68
N PHE A 217 -8.49 -0.45 2.09
CA PHE A 217 -9.64 0.28 2.62
C PHE A 217 -10.65 0.58 1.51
N LYS A 218 -10.16 1.02 0.34
CA LYS A 218 -10.98 1.20 -0.86
C LYS A 218 -11.79 -0.05 -1.18
N MET A 219 -11.12 -1.19 -1.26
CA MET A 219 -11.75 -2.46 -1.61
C MET A 219 -12.79 -2.91 -0.58
N GLN A 220 -12.59 -2.55 0.69
CA GLN A 220 -13.48 -2.94 1.77
C GLN A 220 -14.70 -2.01 1.93
N TYR A 221 -14.53 -0.69 1.76
CA TYR A 221 -15.55 0.29 2.15
C TYR A 221 -15.99 1.26 1.06
N LEU A 222 -15.21 1.44 -0.01
CA LEU A 222 -15.45 2.48 -1.01
C LEU A 222 -15.57 1.88 -2.43
N SER A 223 -16.08 0.66 -2.54
CA SER A 223 -16.27 -0.03 -3.84
C SER A 223 -17.71 -0.04 -4.33
N ASP A 224 -18.61 0.68 -3.66
CA ASP A 224 -19.97 0.86 -4.16
C ASP A 224 -19.96 1.78 -5.40
N PRO A 225 -20.82 1.53 -6.41
CA PRO A 225 -20.85 2.31 -7.65
C PRO A 225 -21.00 3.82 -7.48
N VAL A 226 -21.62 4.26 -6.38
CA VAL A 226 -21.76 5.68 -6.05
C VAL A 226 -20.43 6.40 -5.86
N PHE A 227 -19.35 5.68 -5.54
CA PHE A 227 -18.02 6.27 -5.41
C PHE A 227 -17.24 6.32 -6.73
N ASP A 228 -17.64 5.56 -7.75
CA ASP A 228 -16.95 5.52 -9.05
C ASP A 228 -17.09 6.85 -9.83
N GLN A 229 -17.97 7.75 -9.40
CA GLN A 229 -18.10 9.11 -9.95
C GLN A 229 -16.98 10.07 -9.48
N TYR A 230 -16.17 9.68 -8.48
CA TYR A 230 -15.10 10.51 -7.94
C TYR A 230 -13.73 9.99 -8.40
N PRO A 231 -12.78 10.88 -8.75
CA PRO A 231 -11.42 10.47 -9.04
C PRO A 231 -10.73 9.92 -7.78
N TYR A 232 -9.98 8.84 -7.95
CA TYR A 232 -9.25 8.20 -6.85
C TYR A 232 -7.77 8.55 -6.83
N TRP A 233 -7.27 8.79 -5.62
CA TRP A 233 -5.87 8.78 -5.26
C TRP A 233 -5.62 7.58 -4.34
N ILE A 234 -4.91 6.56 -4.82
CA ILE A 234 -4.77 5.29 -4.10
C ILE A 234 -3.38 5.19 -3.50
N ALA A 235 -3.29 4.98 -2.20
CA ALA A 235 -2.05 4.53 -1.57
C ALA A 235 -1.89 3.01 -1.73
N HIS A 236 -0.84 2.61 -2.44
CA HIS A 236 -0.46 1.22 -2.60
C HIS A 236 1.06 1.13 -2.75
N TYR A 237 1.76 1.04 -1.61
CA TYR A 237 3.23 1.15 -1.64
C TYR A 237 3.89 -0.11 -2.16
N TYR A 238 5.14 0.02 -2.60
CA TYR A 238 6.09 -1.08 -2.89
C TYR A 238 5.54 -2.23 -3.77
N VAL A 239 4.62 -1.90 -4.67
CA VAL A 239 4.13 -2.74 -5.77
C VAL A 239 4.53 -2.11 -7.10
N ASP A 240 4.70 -2.91 -8.13
CA ASP A 240 5.10 -2.43 -9.46
C ASP A 240 3.90 -1.83 -10.23
N GLU A 241 2.69 -2.27 -9.89
CA GLU A 241 1.44 -1.79 -10.46
C GLU A 241 0.32 -1.75 -9.41
N VAL A 242 -0.64 -0.84 -9.60
CA VAL A 242 -1.82 -0.73 -8.73
C VAL A 242 -2.75 -1.93 -8.99
N GLU A 243 -2.97 -2.78 -7.99
CA GLU A 243 -3.87 -3.95 -8.14
C GLU A 243 -5.35 -3.58 -8.38
N TYR A 244 -5.80 -2.39 -7.99
CA TYR A 244 -7.18 -1.95 -8.22
C TYR A 244 -7.46 -1.80 -9.72
N GLN A 245 -8.45 -2.55 -10.21
CA GLN A 245 -8.80 -2.64 -11.63
C GLN A 245 -9.74 -1.53 -12.12
N GLY A 246 -10.24 -0.65 -11.24
CA GLY A 246 -11.08 0.46 -11.65
C GLY A 246 -10.27 1.72 -11.94
N GLU A 247 -10.96 2.78 -12.33
CA GLU A 247 -10.33 4.06 -12.68
C GLU A 247 -9.69 4.72 -11.44
N TRP A 248 -8.43 5.11 -11.57
CA TRP A 248 -7.70 5.91 -10.60
C TRP A 248 -6.89 6.98 -11.32
N LYS A 249 -6.70 8.13 -10.66
CA LYS A 249 -5.99 9.28 -11.20
C LYS A 249 -4.65 9.51 -10.54
N PHE A 250 -4.54 9.20 -9.25
CA PHE A 250 -3.28 9.34 -8.53
C PHE A 250 -2.92 8.05 -7.81
N TRP A 251 -1.62 7.80 -7.69
CA TRP A 251 -1.09 6.66 -6.95
C TRP A 251 0.06 7.12 -6.06
N GLN A 252 -0.11 6.98 -4.75
CA GLN A 252 0.97 7.12 -3.79
C GLN A 252 1.71 5.78 -3.71
N HIS A 253 2.92 5.73 -4.24
CA HIS A 253 3.66 4.48 -4.45
C HIS A 253 4.76 4.25 -3.40
N THR A 254 5.09 5.26 -2.62
CA THR A 254 6.05 5.17 -1.51
C THR A 254 5.88 6.32 -0.52
N ASP A 255 6.17 6.04 0.74
CA ASP A 255 6.20 6.95 1.90
C ASP A 255 7.63 7.23 2.41
N VAL A 256 8.63 6.77 1.67
CA VAL A 256 10.06 6.86 2.05
C VAL A 256 10.90 7.51 0.94
N GLY A 257 10.25 8.34 0.11
CA GLY A 257 10.94 9.16 -0.88
C GLY A 257 11.84 10.20 -0.23
N THR A 258 12.89 10.60 -0.93
CA THR A 258 13.79 11.68 -0.49
C THR A 258 14.00 12.66 -1.63
N LEU A 259 13.94 13.96 -1.34
CA LEU A 259 14.09 15.02 -2.32
C LEU A 259 15.00 16.13 -1.79
N PRO A 260 15.86 16.72 -2.64
CA PRO A 260 16.53 17.97 -2.33
C PRO A 260 15.54 19.03 -1.85
N GLY A 261 15.93 19.80 -0.84
CA GLY A 261 15.10 20.83 -0.22
C GLY A 261 14.06 20.35 0.80
N ILE A 262 13.80 19.05 0.93
CA ILE A 262 12.92 18.49 1.97
C ILE A 262 13.74 17.65 2.94
N LYS A 263 13.60 17.90 4.25
CA LYS A 263 14.30 17.11 5.27
C LYS A 263 13.48 15.86 5.61
N GLY A 264 14.14 14.71 5.57
CA GLY A 264 13.50 13.44 5.90
C GLY A 264 12.71 12.85 4.73
N ASN A 265 11.73 12.02 5.07
CA ASN A 265 10.95 11.29 4.08
C ASN A 265 9.77 12.12 3.56
N VAL A 266 9.42 11.86 2.30
CA VAL A 266 8.29 12.48 1.62
C VAL A 266 7.60 11.44 0.75
N ASP A 267 6.29 11.57 0.66
CA ASP A 267 5.44 10.64 -0.06
C ASP A 267 5.50 10.96 -1.56
N PHE A 268 5.76 9.95 -2.39
CA PHE A 268 5.82 10.11 -3.84
C PHE A 268 4.57 9.60 -4.51
N ASN A 269 4.13 10.39 -5.49
CA ASN A 269 2.91 10.18 -6.21
C ASN A 269 3.14 10.16 -7.72
N ILE A 270 2.27 9.41 -8.37
CA ILE A 270 2.11 9.35 -9.82
C ILE A 270 0.73 9.91 -10.17
N TYR A 271 0.64 10.60 -11.31
CA TYR A 271 -0.63 10.87 -11.98
C TYR A 271 -0.79 9.96 -13.20
N ASN A 272 -1.95 9.31 -13.31
CA ASN A 272 -2.31 8.41 -14.39
C ASN A 272 -2.92 9.18 -15.58
N GLY A 273 -2.04 9.73 -16.41
CA GLY A 273 -2.41 10.44 -17.62
C GLY A 273 -1.30 11.37 -18.09
N SER A 274 -1.59 12.14 -19.14
CA SER A 274 -0.64 13.12 -19.67
C SER A 274 -0.59 14.39 -18.79
N PHE A 275 0.44 15.22 -19.00
CA PHE A 275 0.48 16.54 -18.37
C PHE A 275 -0.72 17.41 -18.76
N TYR A 276 -1.21 17.27 -20.00
CA TYR A 276 -2.42 17.98 -20.46
C TYR A 276 -3.64 17.56 -19.63
N ASP A 277 -3.84 16.26 -19.41
CA ASP A 277 -4.97 15.75 -18.63
C ASP A 277 -4.91 16.25 -17.18
N LEU A 278 -3.71 16.28 -16.58
CA LEU A 278 -3.52 16.85 -15.24
C LEU A 278 -3.97 18.33 -15.21
N ARG A 279 -3.61 19.11 -16.23
CA ARG A 279 -4.02 20.52 -16.32
C ARG A 279 -5.52 20.66 -16.54
N MET A 280 -6.15 19.76 -17.31
CA MET A 280 -7.60 19.75 -17.51
C MET A 280 -8.37 19.35 -16.24
N MET A 281 -7.76 18.59 -15.34
CA MET A 281 -8.35 18.25 -14.05
C MET A 281 -8.45 19.45 -13.09
N THR A 282 -7.62 20.49 -13.28
CA THR A 282 -7.60 21.66 -12.40
C THR A 282 -8.88 22.50 -12.50
N ILE A 283 -9.22 23.17 -11.40
CA ILE A 283 -10.38 24.06 -11.32
C ILE A 283 -10.27 25.16 -12.38
N GLY A 284 -11.36 25.39 -13.12
CA GLY A 284 -11.45 26.45 -14.12
C GLY A 284 -10.77 26.13 -15.45
N SER A 285 -10.50 24.85 -15.74
CA SER A 285 -10.15 24.36 -17.07
C SER A 285 -11.34 24.47 -18.04
N VAL A 286 -11.07 24.57 -19.34
CA VAL A 286 -12.03 25.06 -20.37
C VAL A 286 -13.23 24.13 -20.58
N GLU A 287 -13.13 22.82 -20.32
CA GLU A 287 -14.26 21.89 -20.46
C GLU A 287 -15.32 22.06 -19.36
N GLN A 288 -14.95 22.48 -18.14
CA GLN A 288 -15.93 22.75 -17.06
C GLN A 288 -16.84 23.95 -17.36
N ILE A 289 -16.45 24.80 -18.31
CA ILE A 289 -17.23 25.96 -18.76
C ILE A 289 -18.20 25.56 -19.89
N GLY A 290 -17.85 24.53 -20.67
CA GLY A 290 -18.61 24.08 -21.83
C GLY A 290 -19.93 23.39 -21.50
N GLU A 291 -20.03 22.72 -20.36
CA GLU A 291 -21.27 22.01 -19.97
C GLU A 291 -22.40 22.97 -19.55
N LYS A 292 -22.04 24.12 -18.94
CA LYS A 292 -23.03 25.17 -18.57
C LYS A 292 -23.44 26.07 -19.75
N ALA A 293 -22.64 26.11 -20.82
CA ALA A 293 -22.94 26.97 -21.97
C ALA A 293 -24.02 26.40 -22.91
N TYR A 294 -24.39 25.12 -22.75
CA TYR A 294 -25.35 24.41 -23.62
C TYR A 294 -26.67 24.02 -22.93
N THR A 295 -26.85 24.35 -21.65
CA THR A 295 -28.09 24.02 -20.90
C THR A 295 -29.01 25.20 -20.66
N ASP A 296 -28.65 26.41 -21.12
CA ASP A 296 -29.48 27.61 -21.05
C ASP A 296 -29.98 28.00 -22.46
N GLU A 297 -30.82 27.15 -23.06
CA GLU A 297 -31.76 27.51 -24.15
C GLU A 297 -33.16 26.93 -23.86
#